data_AF-A0A9P9SNM8-F1
#
_entry.id   AF-A0A9P9SNM8-F1
#
_cell.length_a   1.000
_cell.length_b   1.000
_cell.length_c   1.000
_cell.angle_alpha   90.00
_cell.angle_beta   90.00
_cell.angle_gamma   90.00
#
_symmetry.space_group_name_H-M   'P 1'
#
loop_
_entity.id
_entity.type
_entity.pdbx_description
1 polymer ?
#
loop_
_entity_poly.entity_id
_entity_poly.type
_entity_poly.pdbx_seq_one_letter_code
_entity_poly.pdbx_strand_id
1 'polypeptide(L)'
;MAPHDSSDDKLAALNSATMGTVMPVVTLPDGQRVQTGTVGALIINIKHYDELMSRPNIDHGRKIELEEMLAASLPVLKRADIFSLFTPEEWMEGSSPGRRFVGHLALHYN
;
A
#
# COMPACT_ATOMS: atom_id res chain seq x y z
N MET A 1 -5.66 4.39 -26.91
CA MET A 1 -4.63 3.71 -26.10
C MET A 1 -4.57 4.46 -24.78
N ALA A 2 -5.11 3.89 -23.70
CA ALA A 2 -5.39 4.62 -22.46
C ALA A 2 -4.15 4.63 -21.52
N PRO A 3 -3.94 5.69 -20.73
CA PRO A 3 -2.70 5.95 -19.97
C PRO A 3 -2.55 5.14 -18.66
N HIS A 4 -3.08 3.91 -18.59
CA HIS A 4 -3.16 3.15 -17.34
C HIS A 4 -1.85 2.46 -16.88
N ASP A 5 -0.80 2.41 -17.71
CA ASP A 5 0.44 1.66 -17.38
C ASP A 5 1.31 2.33 -16.28
N SER A 6 1.30 3.66 -16.15
CA SER A 6 2.33 4.35 -15.34
C SER A 6 2.16 4.17 -13.83
N SER A 7 0.93 4.09 -13.32
CA SER A 7 0.66 3.89 -11.89
C SER A 7 0.96 2.47 -11.43
N ASP A 8 0.59 1.49 -12.26
CA ASP A 8 0.76 0.07 -11.96
C ASP A 8 2.23 -0.32 -12.07
N ASP A 9 2.97 0.24 -13.02
CA ASP A 9 4.42 0.08 -13.13
C ASP A 9 5.17 0.71 -11.94
N LYS A 10 4.70 1.88 -11.44
CA LYS A 10 5.26 2.49 -10.22
C LYS A 10 5.03 1.59 -9.01
N LEU A 11 3.82 1.05 -8.82
CA LEU A 11 3.53 0.15 -7.71
C LEU A 11 4.34 -1.16 -7.83
N ALA A 12 4.55 -1.67 -9.05
CA ALA A 12 5.41 -2.83 -9.35
C ALA A 12 6.84 -2.63 -8.85
N ALA A 13 7.42 -1.47 -9.16
CA ALA A 13 8.75 -1.12 -8.70
C ALA A 13 8.81 -1.01 -7.17
N LEU A 14 7.83 -0.34 -6.54
CA LEU A 14 7.79 -0.15 -5.08
C LEU A 14 7.67 -1.47 -4.32
N ASN A 15 6.79 -2.37 -4.75
CA ASN A 15 6.62 -3.64 -4.06
C ASN A 15 7.85 -4.54 -4.25
N SER A 16 8.45 -4.53 -5.43
CA SER A 16 9.71 -5.27 -5.67
C SER A 16 10.84 -4.76 -4.77
N ALA A 17 11.00 -3.44 -4.66
CA ALA A 17 11.98 -2.83 -3.78
C ALA A 17 11.74 -3.18 -2.30
N THR A 18 10.48 -3.11 -1.86
CA THR A 18 10.11 -3.44 -0.47
C THR A 18 10.35 -4.91 -0.13
N MET A 19 10.05 -5.81 -1.08
CA MET A 19 10.20 -7.26 -0.89
C MET A 19 11.65 -7.73 -1.07
N GLY A 20 12.56 -6.88 -1.56
CA GLY A 20 13.95 -7.24 -1.84
C GLY A 20 14.12 -8.21 -3.03
N THR A 21 13.09 -8.37 -3.86
CA THR A 21 13.09 -9.24 -5.04
C THR A 21 12.11 -8.72 -6.09
N VAL A 22 12.33 -9.07 -7.36
CA VAL A 22 11.41 -8.69 -8.45
C VAL A 22 10.09 -9.44 -8.27
N MET A 23 9.03 -8.71 -7.97
CA MET A 23 7.69 -9.26 -7.88
C MET A 23 7.09 -9.37 -9.29
N PRO A 24 6.58 -10.54 -9.71
CA PRO A 24 6.01 -10.70 -11.04
C PRO A 24 4.69 -9.92 -11.20
N VAL A 25 4.44 -9.47 -12.42
CA VAL A 25 3.10 -9.07 -12.88
C VAL A 25 2.51 -10.25 -13.63
N VAL A 26 1.33 -10.70 -13.21
CA VAL A 26 0.63 -11.85 -13.78
C VAL A 26 -0.55 -11.36 -14.60
N THR A 27 -0.78 -11.94 -15.78
CA THR A 27 -2.00 -11.71 -16.55
C THR A 27 -3.01 -12.81 -16.21
N LEU A 28 -4.17 -12.42 -15.68
CA LEU A 28 -5.27 -13.33 -15.35
C LEU A 28 -5.98 -13.81 -16.63
N PRO A 29 -6.79 -14.90 -16.56
CA PRO A 29 -7.51 -15.44 -17.72
C PRO A 29 -8.48 -14.45 -18.39
N ASP A 30 -8.96 -13.46 -17.66
CA ASP A 30 -9.80 -12.36 -18.15
C ASP A 30 -8.99 -11.24 -18.83
N GLY A 31 -7.66 -11.38 -18.93
CA GLY A 31 -6.75 -10.41 -19.51
C GLY A 31 -6.28 -9.32 -18.55
N GLN A 32 -6.77 -9.29 -17.30
CA GLN A 32 -6.35 -8.30 -16.32
C GLN A 32 -4.90 -8.54 -15.88
N ARG A 33 -4.07 -7.48 -15.90
CA ARG A 33 -2.73 -7.51 -15.30
C ARG A 33 -2.85 -7.28 -13.80
N VAL A 34 -2.33 -8.21 -13.01
CA VAL A 34 -2.32 -8.17 -11.55
C VAL A 34 -0.88 -8.17 -11.07
N GLN A 35 -0.53 -7.13 -10.35
CA GLN A 35 0.73 -7.06 -9.67
C GLN A 35 0.69 -7.91 -8.39
N THR A 36 1.70 -8.75 -8.20
CA THR A 36 1.86 -9.56 -6.99
C THR A 36 2.64 -8.81 -5.91
N GLY A 37 2.54 -9.28 -4.66
CA GLY A 37 3.34 -8.78 -3.54
C GLY A 37 2.78 -7.54 -2.83
N THR A 38 1.71 -6.93 -3.31
CA THR A 38 1.16 -5.69 -2.72
C THR A 38 0.79 -5.82 -1.26
N VAL A 39 0.14 -6.91 -0.86
CA VAL A 39 -0.21 -7.13 0.56
C VAL A 39 1.05 -7.33 1.42
N GLY A 40 2.05 -8.07 0.91
CA GLY A 40 3.31 -8.28 1.61
C GLY A 40 4.07 -6.98 1.83
N ALA A 41 4.25 -6.20 0.75
CA ALA A 41 4.89 -4.90 0.80
C ALA A 41 4.12 -3.91 1.71
N LEU A 42 2.79 -3.91 1.65
CA LEU A 42 1.95 -3.11 2.54
C LEU A 42 2.22 -3.42 4.02
N ILE A 43 2.24 -4.69 4.41
CA ILE A 43 2.49 -5.09 5.79
C ILE A 43 3.89 -4.65 6.25
N ILE A 44 4.91 -4.78 5.40
CA ILE A 44 6.28 -4.31 5.69
C ILE A 44 6.30 -2.79 5.88
N ASN A 45 5.66 -2.05 4.97
CA ASN A 45 5.62 -0.59 5.03
C ASN A 45 4.82 -0.06 6.23
N ILE A 46 3.74 -0.74 6.64
CA ILE A 46 3.02 -0.42 7.88
C ILE A 46 3.94 -0.56 9.09
N LYS A 47 4.73 -1.64 9.18
CA LYS A 47 5.67 -1.84 10.29
C LYS A 47 6.73 -0.74 10.32
N HIS A 48 7.32 -0.41 9.16
CA HIS A 48 8.29 0.68 9.08
C HIS A 48 7.69 2.05 9.44
N TYR A 49 6.43 2.28 9.09
CA TYR A 49 5.72 3.49 9.48
C TYR A 49 5.49 3.52 10.99
N ASP A 50 5.02 2.43 11.58
CA ASP A 50 4.82 2.29 13.03
C ASP A 50 6.12 2.54 13.81
N GLU A 51 7.23 1.93 13.36
CA GLU A 51 8.56 2.11 13.93
C GLU A 51 9.10 3.54 13.78
N LEU A 52 8.78 4.22 12.67
CA LEU A 52 9.18 5.62 12.46
C LEU A 52 8.42 6.54 13.41
N MET A 53 7.11 6.34 13.52
CA MET A 53 6.22 7.17 14.34
C MET A 53 6.42 6.97 15.85
N SER A 54 7.05 5.88 16.28
CA SER A 54 7.39 5.66 17.69
C SER A 54 8.67 6.40 18.13
N ARG A 55 9.42 7.02 17.21
CA ARG A 55 10.68 7.70 17.52
C ARG A 55 10.43 9.11 18.07
N PRO A 56 11.27 9.61 18.99
CA PRO A 56 11.12 10.97 19.53
C PRO A 56 11.37 12.06 18.48
N ASN A 57 12.25 11.80 17.51
CA ASN A 57 12.54 12.70 16.39
C ASN A 57 12.19 11.99 15.08
N ILE A 58 11.12 12.42 14.44
CA ILE A 58 10.62 11.84 13.18
C ILE A 58 11.42 12.40 12.01
N ASP A 59 11.97 11.50 11.19
CA ASP A 59 12.48 11.86 9.87
C ASP A 59 11.30 12.11 8.92
N HIS A 60 11.05 13.39 8.63
CA HIS A 60 9.94 13.81 7.77
C HIS A 60 10.10 13.34 6.32
N GLY A 61 11.32 13.24 5.80
CA GLY A 61 11.56 12.74 4.45
C GLY A 61 11.15 11.27 4.34
N ARG A 62 11.60 10.46 5.30
CA ARG A 62 11.23 9.04 5.36
C ARG A 62 9.73 8.84 5.61
N LYS A 63 9.10 9.72 6.40
CA LYS A 63 7.65 9.68 6.63
C LYS A 63 6.90 9.86 5.31
N ILE A 64 7.24 10.89 4.54
CA ILE A 64 6.59 11.18 3.25
C ILE A 64 6.73 9.99 2.29
N GLU A 65 7.94 9.42 2.17
CA GLU A 65 8.14 8.23 1.32
C GLU A 65 7.22 7.08 1.71
N LEU A 66 7.14 6.75 3.01
CA LEU A 66 6.28 5.67 3.48
C LEU A 66 4.79 5.99 3.24
N GLU A 67 4.36 7.24 3.41
CA GLU A 67 2.98 7.65 3.13
C GLU A 67 2.64 7.50 1.64
N GLU A 68 3.56 7.85 0.75
CA GLU A 68 3.39 7.62 -0.70
C GLU A 68 3.31 6.13 -1.04
N MET A 69 4.15 5.30 -0.42
CA MET A 69 4.13 3.84 -0.62
C MET A 69 2.83 3.21 -0.12
N LEU A 70 2.35 3.63 1.06
CA LEU A 70 1.06 3.20 1.60
C LEU A 70 -0.08 3.64 0.69
N ALA A 71 -0.09 4.90 0.24
CA ALA A 71 -1.10 5.42 -0.66
C ALA A 71 -1.12 4.71 -2.01
N ALA A 72 0.04 4.33 -2.56
CA ALA A 72 0.13 3.61 -3.82
C ALA A 72 -0.57 2.24 -3.79
N SER A 73 -0.72 1.64 -2.60
CA SER A 73 -1.39 0.34 -2.44
C SER A 73 -2.92 0.40 -2.52
N LEU A 74 -3.54 1.56 -2.23
CA LEU A 74 -4.99 1.76 -2.13
C LEU A 74 -5.79 1.21 -3.32
N PRO A 75 -5.46 1.52 -4.60
CA PRO A 75 -6.23 1.01 -5.72
C PRO A 75 -6.29 -0.52 -5.77
N VAL A 76 -5.20 -1.20 -5.41
CA VAL A 76 -5.16 -2.66 -5.38
C VAL A 76 -5.97 -3.21 -4.20
N LEU A 77 -5.89 -2.59 -3.02
CA LEU A 77 -6.67 -3.00 -1.85
C LEU A 77 -8.18 -2.89 -2.11
N LYS A 78 -8.61 -1.80 -2.77
CA LYS A 78 -10.02 -1.59 -3.16
C LYS A 78 -10.46 -2.60 -4.21
N ARG A 79 -9.64 -2.84 -5.24
CA ARG A 79 -9.93 -3.84 -6.29
C ARG A 79 -10.01 -5.27 -5.75
N ALA A 80 -9.15 -5.60 -4.79
CA ALA A 80 -9.11 -6.90 -4.12
C ALA A 80 -10.16 -7.01 -2.99
N ASP A 81 -10.99 -5.99 -2.80
CA ASP A 81 -12.04 -5.92 -1.78
C ASP A 81 -11.55 -6.21 -0.35
N ILE A 82 -10.31 -5.81 -0.03
CA ILE A 82 -9.72 -6.05 1.29
C ILE A 82 -10.52 -5.37 2.40
N PHE A 83 -11.16 -4.23 2.09
CA PHE A 83 -11.94 -3.47 3.06
C PHE A 83 -13.31 -4.07 3.38
N SER A 84 -13.77 -5.11 2.67
CA SER A 84 -14.95 -5.89 3.08
C SER A 84 -14.62 -6.93 4.16
N LEU A 85 -13.33 -7.30 4.30
CA LEU A 85 -12.86 -8.15 5.39
C LEU A 85 -12.74 -7.37 6.70
N PHE A 86 -12.22 -6.15 6.61
CA PHE A 86 -12.12 -5.20 7.73
C PHE A 86 -12.35 -3.79 7.19
N THR A 87 -13.33 -3.07 7.74
CA THR A 87 -13.69 -1.73 7.25
C THR A 87 -12.55 -0.73 7.45
N PRO A 88 -12.51 0.38 6.71
CA PRO A 88 -11.55 1.45 6.97
C PRO A 88 -11.52 1.90 8.44
N GLU A 89 -12.67 1.91 9.10
CA GLU A 89 -12.80 2.20 10.53
C GLU A 89 -12.09 1.15 11.41
N GLU A 90 -12.31 -0.14 11.16
CA GLU A 90 -11.62 -1.23 11.88
C GLU A 90 -10.09 -1.22 11.64
N TRP A 91 -9.64 -0.71 10.50
CA TRP A 91 -8.22 -0.44 10.25
C TRP A 91 -7.66 0.67 11.14
N MET A 92 -8.47 1.68 11.48
CA MET A 92 -8.07 2.78 12.35
C MET A 92 -8.11 2.42 13.84
N GLU A 93 -8.70 1.28 14.20
CA GLU A 93 -8.74 0.80 15.58
C GLU A 93 -7.37 0.35 16.10
N GLY A 94 -7.10 0.61 17.38
CA GLY A 94 -5.86 0.24 18.06
C GLY A 94 -4.72 1.26 17.91
N SER A 95 -3.48 0.80 18.06
CA SER A 95 -2.30 1.66 18.24
C SER A 95 -1.36 1.74 17.04
N SER A 96 -1.67 1.11 15.90
CA SER A 96 -0.83 1.16 14.70
C SER A 96 -1.09 2.45 13.92
N PRO A 97 -0.18 3.44 13.92
CA PRO A 97 -0.33 4.65 13.13
C PRO A 97 -0.34 4.36 11.62
N GLY A 98 0.34 3.31 11.15
CA GLY A 98 0.36 2.89 9.76
C GLY A 98 -0.98 2.33 9.31
N ARG A 99 -1.60 1.41 10.08
CA ARG A 99 -2.98 0.95 9.77
C ARG A 99 -3.96 2.11 9.78
N ARG A 100 -3.85 3.01 10.77
CA ARG A 100 -4.71 4.20 10.88
C ARG A 100 -4.55 5.14 9.68
N PHE A 101 -3.32 5.36 9.21
CA PHE A 101 -3.06 6.15 8.02
C PHE A 101 -3.72 5.52 6.78
N VAL A 102 -3.58 4.21 6.57
CA VAL A 102 -4.23 3.49 5.46
C VAL A 102 -5.75 3.57 5.56
N GLY A 103 -6.32 3.38 6.75
CA GLY A 103 -7.76 3.52 6.99
C GLY A 103 -8.28 4.92 6.65
N HIS A 104 -7.58 5.97 7.06
CA HIS A 104 -7.91 7.34 6.68
C HIS A 104 -7.87 7.55 5.17
N LEU A 105 -6.83 7.05 4.47
CA LEU A 105 -6.77 7.13 3.02
C LEU A 105 -7.97 6.42 2.37
N ALA A 106 -8.35 5.25 2.87
CA ALA A 106 -9.43 4.45 2.31
C ALA A 106 -10.79 5.15 2.41
N LEU A 107 -11.06 5.88 3.49
CA LEU A 107 -12.28 6.69 3.64
C LEU A 107 -12.42 7.81 2.60
N HIS A 108 -11.30 8.30 2.05
CA HIS A 108 -11.27 9.38 1.08
C HIS A 108 -10.98 8.90 -0.35
N TYR A 109 -10.85 7.59 -0.56
CA TYR A 109 -10.50 7.01 -1.85
C TYR A 109 -11.75 6.69 -2.67
N ASN A 110 -12.15 7.63 -3.53
CA ASN A 110 -13.28 7.47 -4.47
C ASN A 110 -12.88 6.71 -5.74
#